data_AF-A0A327M522-F1
#
_entry.id   AF-A0A327M522-F1
#
_cell.length_a   1.000
_cell.length_b   1.000
_cell.length_c   1.000
_cell.angle_alpha   90.00
_cell.angle_beta   90.00
_cell.angle_gamma   90.00
#
_symmetry.space_group_name_H-M   'P 1'
#
loop_
_entity.id
_entity.type
_entity.pdbx_description
1 polymer ?
#
loop_
_entity_poly.entity_id
_entity_poly.type
_entity_poly.pdbx_seq_one_letter_code
_entity_poly.pdbx_strand_id
1 'polypeptide(L)'
;MLPALPLCCAMLSSACAPAGPPEIRLLPLRLPDALLVCAEAPALPTTDQLTQGQVAELLLAYDAAHADCAGRLAAVRRLNPVDGGER
;
A
#
# COMPACT_ATOMS: atom_id res chain seq x y z
N MET A 1 -22.19 13.42 -45.15
CA MET A 1 -22.28 13.78 -43.71
C MET A 1 -23.23 12.80 -43.04
N LEU A 2 -22.74 11.87 -42.22
CA LEU A 2 -23.52 11.20 -41.17
C LEU A 2 -22.52 10.44 -40.24
N PRO A 3 -22.20 10.97 -39.04
CA PRO A 3 -21.25 10.37 -38.11
C PRO A 3 -21.96 9.34 -37.21
N ALA A 4 -22.33 8.18 -37.76
CA ALA A 4 -23.07 7.14 -37.00
C ALA A 4 -22.16 6.08 -36.36
N LEU A 5 -20.89 5.98 -36.77
CA LEU A 5 -19.95 4.95 -36.31
C LEU A 5 -19.46 5.07 -34.86
N PRO A 6 -19.15 6.26 -34.30
CA PRO A 6 -18.58 6.33 -32.94
C PRO A 6 -19.61 6.02 -31.83
N LEU A 7 -20.90 6.18 -32.11
CA LEU A 7 -21.99 5.91 -31.15
C LEU A 7 -22.23 4.41 -30.93
N CYS A 8 -22.09 3.57 -31.98
CA CYS A 8 -22.23 2.12 -31.83
C CYS A 8 -21.09 1.51 -31.00
N CYS A 9 -19.86 2.00 -31.17
CA CYS A 9 -18.71 1.51 -30.40
C CYS A 9 -18.78 1.89 -28.92
N ALA A 10 -19.37 3.05 -28.58
CA ALA A 10 -19.55 3.46 -27.19
C ALA A 10 -20.60 2.60 -26.44
N MET A 11 -21.63 2.11 -27.12
CA MET A 11 -22.68 1.25 -26.55
C MET A 11 -22.20 -0.18 -26.29
N LEU A 12 -21.27 -0.71 -27.09
CA LEU A 12 -20.72 -2.06 -26.90
C LEU A 12 -19.81 -2.13 -25.66
N SER A 13 -19.10 -1.04 -25.34
CA SER A 13 -18.22 -0.99 -24.16
C SER A 13 -18.95 -0.92 -22.82
N SER A 14 -20.24 -0.54 -22.79
CA SER A 14 -21.04 -0.54 -21.55
C SER A 14 -21.69 -1.88 -21.24
N ALA A 15 -21.79 -2.79 -22.22
CA ALA A 15 -22.38 -4.12 -22.03
C ALA A 15 -21.51 -5.06 -21.17
N CYS A 16 -20.22 -4.76 -21.02
CA CYS A 16 -19.30 -5.51 -20.17
C CYS A 16 -19.06 -4.83 -18.81
N ALA A 17 -19.74 -3.72 -18.50
CA ALA A 17 -19.66 -3.14 -17.17
C ALA A 17 -20.48 -4.00 -16.19
N PRO A 18 -19.92 -4.46 -15.07
CA PRO A 18 -20.69 -5.21 -14.08
C PRO A 18 -21.89 -4.37 -13.64
N ALA A 19 -23.08 -4.97 -13.72
CA ALA A 19 -24.37 -4.28 -13.59
C ALA A 19 -24.72 -3.80 -12.16
N GLY A 20 -23.75 -3.78 -11.23
CA GLY A 20 -23.95 -3.44 -9.84
C GLY A 20 -22.81 -2.60 -9.28
N PRO A 21 -23.05 -1.86 -8.18
CA PRO A 21 -21.97 -1.20 -7.45
C PRO A 21 -20.92 -2.25 -7.05
N PRO A 22 -19.63 -1.88 -7.00
CA PRO A 22 -18.59 -2.83 -6.61
C PRO A 22 -18.91 -3.38 -5.22
N GLU A 23 -19.09 -4.71 -5.13
CA GLU A 23 -19.21 -5.38 -3.84
C GLU A 23 -17.86 -5.32 -3.13
N ILE A 24 -17.76 -4.56 -2.05
CA ILE A 24 -16.60 -4.61 -1.15
C ILE A 24 -16.67 -5.94 -0.40
N ARG A 25 -15.97 -6.94 -0.91
CA ARG A 25 -15.81 -8.23 -0.22
C ARG A 25 -14.62 -8.12 0.73
N LEU A 26 -14.89 -8.17 2.02
CA LEU A 26 -13.86 -8.33 3.04
C LEU A 26 -13.30 -9.75 2.90
N LEU A 27 -12.12 -9.89 2.28
CA LEU A 27 -11.40 -11.15 2.29
C LEU A 27 -10.90 -11.38 3.72
N PRO A 28 -11.29 -12.48 4.39
CA PRO A 28 -10.86 -12.75 5.76
C PRO A 28 -9.40 -13.21 5.74
N LEU A 29 -8.49 -12.28 5.54
CA LEU A 29 -7.06 -12.53 5.62
C LEU A 29 -6.65 -12.46 7.09
N ARG A 30 -6.48 -13.62 7.73
CA ARG A 30 -5.93 -13.67 9.09
C ARG A 30 -4.43 -13.42 9.03
N LEU A 31 -4.04 -12.16 9.17
CA LEU A 31 -2.64 -11.78 9.38
C LEU A 31 -2.28 -11.99 10.86
N PRO A 32 -1.09 -12.52 11.17
CA PRO A 32 -0.59 -12.51 12.53
C PRO A 32 -0.51 -11.07 13.05
N ASP A 33 -0.97 -10.83 14.29
CA ASP A 33 -0.97 -9.50 14.90
C ASP A 33 0.42 -8.86 14.94
N ALA A 34 1.46 -9.69 15.07
CA ALA A 34 2.85 -9.26 15.01
C ALA A 34 3.23 -8.59 13.67
N LEU A 35 2.50 -8.79 12.58
CA LEU A 35 2.77 -8.13 11.31
C LEU A 35 2.02 -6.79 11.14
N LEU A 36 1.06 -6.50 12.02
CA LEU A 36 0.18 -5.34 11.88
C LEU A 36 0.72 -4.07 12.53
N VAL A 37 1.72 -4.22 13.41
CA VAL A 37 2.35 -3.12 14.13
C VAL A 37 3.83 -3.13 13.79
N CYS A 38 4.40 -2.00 13.42
CA CYS A 38 5.85 -1.84 13.26
C CYS A 38 6.47 -1.34 14.57
N ALA A 39 7.79 -1.48 14.70
CA ALA A 39 8.54 -0.78 15.74
C ALA A 39 8.25 0.72 15.69
N GLU A 40 8.14 1.35 16.86
CA GLU A 40 7.91 2.78 16.95
C GLU A 40 9.10 3.54 16.38
N ALA A 41 8.81 4.55 15.57
CA ALA A 41 9.85 5.43 15.07
C ALA A 41 10.43 6.26 16.24
N PRO A 42 11.74 6.51 16.27
CA PRO A 42 12.31 7.39 17.29
C PRO A 42 11.67 8.78 17.22
N ALA A 43 11.48 9.39 18.40
CA ALA A 43 10.94 10.74 18.50
C ALA A 43 11.93 11.74 17.91
N LEU A 44 11.39 12.75 17.20
CA LEU A 44 12.21 13.85 16.73
C LEU A 44 12.72 14.66 17.93
N PRO A 45 14.00 15.06 17.92
CA PRO A 45 14.54 15.90 18.97
C PRO A 45 13.84 17.27 18.96
N THR A 46 13.64 17.83 20.15
CA THR A 46 13.01 19.15 20.34
C THR A 46 13.97 20.31 20.13
N THR A 47 15.22 20.01 19.77
CA THR A 47 16.31 20.98 19.58
C THR A 47 17.05 20.68 18.29
N ASP A 48 17.45 21.74 17.60
CA ASP A 48 18.27 21.66 16.39
C ASP A 48 19.77 21.56 16.71
N GLN A 49 20.15 21.71 17.99
CA GLN A 49 21.52 21.59 18.44
C GLN A 49 21.84 20.13 18.80
N LEU A 50 22.16 19.35 17.77
CA LEU A 50 22.64 17.98 17.92
C LEU A 50 24.13 17.90 17.61
N THR A 51 24.84 17.11 18.41
CA THR A 51 26.20 16.69 18.04
C THR A 51 26.13 15.73 16.85
N GLN A 52 27.22 15.64 16.09
CA GLN A 52 27.32 14.69 14.98
C GLN A 52 27.05 13.25 15.42
N GLY A 53 27.53 12.86 16.61
CA GLY A 53 27.27 11.52 17.17
C GLY A 53 25.78 11.29 17.44
N GLN A 54 25.08 12.28 18.00
CA GLN A 54 23.64 12.17 18.25
C GLN A 54 22.82 12.09 16.96
N VAL A 55 23.24 12.80 15.91
CA VAL A 55 22.62 12.67 14.58
C VAL A 55 22.82 11.26 14.03
N ALA A 56 24.03 10.71 14.14
CA ALA A 56 24.33 9.36 13.66
C ALA A 56 23.48 8.30 14.40
N GLU A 57 23.39 8.38 15.73
CA GLU A 57 22.54 7.49 16.53
C GLU A 57 21.05 7.61 16.15
N LEU A 58 20.55 8.83 15.94
CA LEU A 58 19.17 9.06 15.51
C LEU A 58 18.88 8.43 14.14
N LEU A 59 19.81 8.58 13.17
CA LEU A 59 19.67 7.99 11.85
C LEU A 59 19.70 6.46 11.89
N LEU A 60 20.57 5.87 12.71
CA LEU A 60 20.62 4.42 12.92
C LEU A 60 19.32 3.89 13.55
N ALA A 61 18.76 4.62 14.52
CA ALA A 61 17.49 4.25 15.13
C ALA A 61 16.32 4.31 14.12
N TYR A 62 16.30 5.32 13.24
CA TYR A 62 15.30 5.41 12.16
C TYR A 62 15.45 4.29 11.14
N ASP A 63 16.69 3.95 10.75
CA ASP A 63 16.96 2.86 9.81
C ASP A 63 16.49 1.52 10.38
N ALA A 64 16.75 1.26 11.67
CA ALA A 64 16.26 0.06 12.35
C ALA A 64 14.72 -0.02 12.37
N ALA A 65 14.04 1.08 12.70
CA ALA A 65 12.57 1.13 12.68
C ALA A 65 12.01 0.93 11.27
N HIS A 66 12.67 1.52 10.26
CA HIS A 66 12.32 1.31 8.85
C HIS A 66 12.48 -0.15 8.43
N ALA A 67 13.62 -0.78 8.76
CA ALA A 67 13.92 -2.15 8.41
C ALA A 67 12.90 -3.15 9.00
N ASP A 68 12.50 -2.95 10.26
CA ASP A 68 11.43 -3.74 10.89
C ASP A 68 10.12 -3.61 10.09
N CYS A 69 9.70 -2.39 9.78
CA CYS A 69 8.43 -2.16 9.09
C CYS A 69 8.45 -2.67 7.65
N ALA A 70 9.56 -2.47 6.93
CA ALA A 70 9.76 -3.00 5.59
C ALA A 70 9.72 -4.54 5.58
N GLY A 71 10.33 -5.18 6.58
CA GLY A 71 10.31 -6.63 6.78
C GLY A 71 8.89 -7.18 7.00
N ARG A 72 8.12 -6.54 7.89
CA ARG A 72 6.72 -6.91 8.16
C ARG A 72 5.84 -6.72 6.94
N LEU A 73 5.97 -5.59 6.23
CA LEU A 73 5.23 -5.34 4.99
C LEU A 73 5.55 -6.37 3.90
N ALA A 74 6.83 -6.74 3.75
CA ALA A 74 7.23 -7.79 2.83
C ALA A 74 6.61 -9.15 3.21
N ALA A 75 6.51 -9.46 4.50
CA ALA A 75 5.83 -10.66 4.99
C ALA A 75 4.33 -10.64 4.68
N VAL A 76 3.64 -9.52 4.91
CA VAL A 76 2.22 -9.34 4.55
C VAL A 76 2.02 -9.56 3.06
N ARG A 77 2.85 -8.97 2.20
CA ARG A 77 2.77 -9.15 0.73
C ARG A 77 2.98 -10.58 0.27
N ARG A 78 3.83 -11.36 0.96
CA ARG A 78 4.00 -12.79 0.67
C ARG A 78 2.78 -13.62 1.07
N LEU A 79 2.11 -13.25 2.17
CA LEU A 79 0.90 -13.91 2.64
C LEU A 79 -0.35 -13.49 1.85
N ASN A 80 -0.31 -12.32 1.22
CA ASN A 80 -1.37 -11.79 0.36
C ASN A 80 -0.83 -11.47 -1.04
N PRO A 81 -0.44 -12.49 -1.83
CA PRO A 81 -0.10 -12.25 -3.22
C PRO A 81 -1.32 -11.65 -3.92
N VAL A 82 -1.11 -10.52 -4.62
CA VAL A 82 -2.17 -9.90 -5.41
C VAL A 82 -2.44 -10.80 -6.62
N ASP A 83 -3.28 -11.82 -6.46
CA ASP A 83 -3.91 -12.52 -7.57
C ASP A 83 -5.06 -11.65 -8.10
N GLY A 84 -4.72 -10.67 -8.92
CA GLY A 84 -5.71 -9.75 -9.50
C GLY A 84 -5.16 -8.59 -10.33
N GLY A 85 -3.85 -8.57 -10.63
CA GLY A 85 -3.34 -7.66 -11.65
C GLY A 85 -3.82 -8.11 -13.03
N GLU A 86 -4.73 -7.34 -13.61
CA GLU A 86 -5.26 -7.51 -14.96
C GLU A 86 -4.15 -7.87 -15.95
N ARG A 87 -4.32 -9.00 -16.65
CA ARG A 87 -3.56 -9.39 -17.84
C ARG A 87 -4.46 -9.27 -19.05
#